data_AF-A0A535VB42-F1
#
_entry.id   AF-A0A535VB42-F1
#
_cell.length_a   1.000
_cell.length_b   1.000
_cell.length_c   1.000
_cell.angle_alpha   90.00
_cell.angle_beta   90.00
_cell.angle_gamma   90.00
#
_symmetry.space_group_name_H-M   'P 1'
#
loop_
_entity.id
_entity.type
_entity.pdbx_description
1 polymer ?
#
loop_
_entity_poly.entity_id
_entity_poly.type
_entity_poly.pdbx_seq_one_letter_code
_entity_poly.pdbx_strand_id
1 'polypeptide(L)' 'MKGSIDAAVLKQVESEVRHIKAEYRGVVPEESIDLVAGESLKRLADSRVPQFIPLFVGRFTRERLQELINAERKQGRG' A
#
# COMPACT_ATOMS: atom_id res chain seq x y z
N MET A 1 25.96 0.66 -5.17
CA MET A 1 25.27 0.23 -3.93
C MET A 1 23.79 0.13 -4.22
N LYS A 2 23.17 -1.05 -4.04
CA LYS A 2 21.70 -1.17 -3.98
C LYS A 2 21.27 -0.42 -2.72
N GLY A 3 20.63 0.73 -2.88
CA GLY A 3 20.26 1.59 -1.76
C GLY A 3 19.11 0.96 -0.99
N SER A 4 19.36 0.53 0.25
CA SER A 4 18.27 0.28 1.20
C SER A 4 17.44 1.55 1.36
N ILE A 5 16.12 1.43 1.37
CA ILE A 5 15.21 2.56 1.64
C ILE A 5 15.57 3.14 3.02
N ASP A 6 15.65 4.46 3.09
CA ASP A 6 15.95 5.19 4.32
C ASP A 6 14.93 4.88 5.44
N ALA A 7 15.39 4.72 6.67
CA ALA A 7 14.54 4.38 7.81
C ALA A 7 13.45 5.44 8.10
N ALA A 8 13.72 6.72 7.85
CA ALA A 8 12.73 7.78 7.98
C ALA A 8 11.62 7.63 6.94
N VAL A 9 11.97 7.23 5.71
CA VAL A 9 10.99 6.92 4.65
C VAL A 9 10.15 5.71 5.03
N LEU A 10 10.77 4.65 5.58
CA LEU A 10 10.03 3.47 6.06
C LEU A 10 9.04 3.84 7.17
N LYS A 11 9.42 4.68 8.13
CA LYS A 11 8.52 5.15 9.18
C LYS A 11 7.33 5.94 8.63
N GLN A 12 7.54 6.73 7.58
CA GLN A 12 6.46 7.44 6.90
C GLN A 12 5.54 6.46 6.15
N VAL A 13 6.10 5.43 5.49
CA VAL A 13 5.31 4.36 4.87
C VAL A 13 4.46 3.64 5.91
N GLU A 14 5.02 3.26 7.07
CA GLU A 14 4.25 2.65 8.15
C GLU A 14 3.10 3.53 8.64
N SER A 15 3.31 4.86 8.70
CA SER A 15 2.26 5.81 9.05
C SER A 15 1.13 5.84 8.02
N GLU A 16 1.48 5.84 6.73
CA GLU A 16 0.50 5.78 5.65
C GLU A 16 -0.30 4.47 5.69
N VAL A 17 0.38 3.33 5.91
CA VAL A 17 -0.29 2.02 6.02
C VAL A 17 -1.23 1.98 7.22
N ARG A 18 -0.84 2.55 8.38
CA ARG A 18 -1.75 2.68 9.54
C ARG A 18 -3.00 3.51 9.21
N HIS A 19 -2.85 4.61 8.47
CA HIS A 19 -4.01 5.41 8.05
C HIS A 19 -4.93 4.63 7.10
N ILE A 20 -4.36 3.87 6.16
CA ILE A 20 -5.15 3.02 5.25
C ILE A 20 -5.89 1.93 6.02
N LYS A 21 -5.26 1.27 7.00
CA LYS A 21 -5.93 0.29 7.86
C LYS A 21 -7.14 0.88 8.58
N ALA A 22 -7.02 2.11 9.08
CA ALA A 22 -8.13 2.81 9.70
C ALA A 22 -9.25 3.14 8.68
N GLU A 23 -8.88 3.55 7.47
CA GLU A 23 -9.82 3.87 6.38
C GLU A 23 -10.62 2.66 5.89
N TYR A 24 -9.98 1.48 5.78
CA TYR A 24 -10.60 0.25 5.27
C TYR A 24 -11.07 -0.70 6.38
N ARG A 25 -11.15 -0.22 7.63
CA ARG A 25 -11.54 -1.04 8.77
C ARG A 25 -12.92 -1.65 8.58
N GLY A 26 -13.00 -2.98 8.69
CA GLY A 26 -14.24 -3.73 8.48
C GLY A 26 -14.64 -3.94 7.02
N VAL A 27 -13.85 -3.44 6.07
CA VAL A 27 -14.02 -3.66 4.63
C VAL A 27 -12.98 -4.64 4.11
N VAL A 28 -11.72 -4.50 4.53
CA VAL A 28 -10.60 -5.37 4.13
C VAL A 28 -9.83 -5.82 5.38
N PRO A 29 -9.41 -7.09 5.49
CA PRO A 29 -8.52 -7.54 6.57
C PRO A 29 -7.21 -6.77 6.60
N GLU A 30 -6.71 -6.45 7.79
CA GLU A 30 -5.48 -5.66 7.94
C GLU A 30 -4.25 -6.36 7.31
N GLU A 31 -4.20 -7.70 7.38
CA GLU A 31 -3.13 -8.49 6.80
C GLU A 31 -3.09 -8.37 5.28
N SER A 32 -4.26 -8.28 4.63
CA SER A 32 -4.34 -8.05 3.18
C SER A 32 -3.84 -6.66 2.81
N ILE A 33 -4.11 -5.65 3.64
CA ILE A 33 -3.60 -4.29 3.45
C ILE A 33 -2.07 -4.28 3.56
N ASP A 34 -1.51 -4.96 4.57
CA ASP A 34 -0.06 -5.08 4.74
C ASP A 34 0.62 -5.75 3.54
N LEU A 35 0.02 -6.81 3.01
CA LEU A 35 0.53 -7.51 1.81
C LEU A 35 0.57 -6.56 0.60
N VAL A 36 -0.54 -5.87 0.31
CA VAL A 36 -0.64 -4.95 -0.84
C VAL A 36 0.32 -3.75 -0.69
N ALA A 37 0.44 -3.20 0.52
CA ALA A 37 1.38 -2.12 0.80
C ALA A 37 2.83 -2.58 0.66
N GLY A 38 3.17 -3.78 1.14
CA GLY A 38 4.49 -4.38 1.01
C GLY A 38 4.88 -4.63 -0.46
N GLU A 39 3.93 -5.09 -1.29
CA GLU A 39 4.14 -5.20 -2.73
C GLU A 39 4.39 -3.84 -3.39
N SER A 40 3.60 -2.83 -3.02
CA SER A 40 3.76 -1.46 -3.53
C SER A 40 5.13 -0.88 -3.15
N LEU A 41 5.58 -1.09 -1.91
CA LEU A 41 6.91 -0.66 -1.45
C LEU A 41 8.03 -1.38 -2.20
N LYS A 42 7.93 -2.69 -2.43
CA LYS A 42 8.91 -3.46 -3.19
C LYS A 42 9.05 -2.94 -4.62
N ARG A 43 7.95 -2.57 -5.28
CA ARG A 43 7.97 -1.98 -6.63
C ARG A 43 8.69 -0.63 -6.68
N LEU A 44 8.79 0.06 -5.54
CA LEU A 44 9.39 1.39 -5.41
C LEU A 44 10.80 1.36 -4.80
N ALA A 45 11.33 0.18 -4.45
CA ALA A 45 12.61 0.06 -3.74
C ALA A 45 13.80 0.65 -4.51
N ASP A 46 13.75 0.63 -5.84
CA ASP A 46 14.78 1.21 -6.71
C ASP A 46 14.39 2.60 -7.26
N SER A 47 13.43 3.28 -6.63
CA SER A 47 12.97 4.62 -7.05
C SER A 47 14.10 5.64 -6.99
N ARG A 48 14.21 6.47 -8.04
CA ARG A 48 15.15 7.62 -8.09
C ARG A 48 14.70 8.81 -7.24
N VAL A 49 13.49 8.75 -6.67
CA VAL A 49 12.89 9.81 -5.86
C VAL A 49 12.34 9.26 -4.54
N PRO A 50 13.22 8.81 -3.63
CA PRO A 50 12.82 8.08 -2.42
C PRO A 50 11.91 8.88 -1.48
N GLN A 51 12.00 10.21 -1.48
CA GLN A 51 11.16 11.09 -0.66
C GLN A 51 9.65 11.02 -0.99
N PHE A 52 9.29 10.56 -2.19
CA PHE A 52 7.89 10.39 -2.60
C PHE A 52 7.38 8.96 -2.42
N ILE A 53 8.22 8.01 -1.98
CA ILE A 53 7.81 6.62 -1.75
C ILE A 53 6.58 6.52 -0.84
N PRO A 54 6.47 7.23 0.30
CA PRO A 54 5.30 7.10 1.18
C PRO A 54 4.00 7.48 0.49
N LEU A 55 4.03 8.58 -0.27
CA LEU A 55 2.87 9.05 -1.04
C LEU A 55 2.46 8.03 -2.11
N PHE A 56 3.43 7.45 -2.83
CA PHE A 56 3.14 6.44 -3.85
C PHE A 56 2.67 5.12 -3.27
N VAL A 57 3.27 4.63 -2.17
CA VAL A 57 2.77 3.44 -1.47
C VAL A 57 1.34 3.68 -1.01
N GLY A 58 1.06 4.83 -0.41
CA GLY A 58 -0.27 5.19 0.06
C GLY A 58 -1.31 5.19 -1.08
N ARG A 59 -0.94 5.75 -2.23
CA ARG A 59 -1.81 5.81 -3.42
C ARG A 59 -2.03 4.42 -4.04
N PHE A 60 -0.96 3.70 -4.37
CA PHE A 60 -1.05 2.42 -5.06
C PHE A 60 -1.75 1.35 -4.22
N THR A 61 -1.57 1.40 -2.89
CA THR A 61 -2.30 0.52 -1.99
C THR A 61 -3.80 0.75 -2.10
N ARG A 62 -4.28 2.00 -2.02
CA ARG A 62 -5.71 2.32 -2.14
C ARG A 62 -6.29 1.94 -3.49
N GLU A 63 -5.58 2.27 -4.58
CA GLU A 63 -5.99 1.90 -5.94
C GLU A 63 -6.17 0.39 -6.05
N ARG A 64 -5.19 -0.39 -5.56
CA ARG A 64 -5.25 -1.85 -5.60
C ARG A 64 -6.35 -2.44 -4.73
N LEU A 65 -6.57 -1.91 -3.52
CA LEU A 65 -7.68 -2.34 -2.65
C LEU A 65 -9.03 -2.06 -3.32
N GLN A 66 -9.19 -0.90 -3.96
CA GLN A 66 -10.43 -0.56 -4.67
C GLN A 66 -10.70 -1.50 -5.84
N GLU A 67 -9.66 -1.88 -6.59
CA GLU A 67 -9.77 -2.88 -7.66
C GLU A 67 -10.22 -4.24 -7.13
N LEU A 68 -9.64 -4.72 -6.02
CA LEU A 68 -9.99 -5.99 -5.40
C LEU A 68 -11.46 -6.01 -4.94
N ILE A 69 -11.87 -4.97 -4.19
CA ILE A 69 -13.27 -4.81 -3.74
C ILE A 69 -14.23 -4.79 -4.93
N ASN A 70 -13.88 -4.07 -6.00
CA ASN A 70 -14.70 -4.00 -7.20
C ASN A 70 -14.77 -5.34 -7.95
N ALA A 71 -13.66 -6.10 -7.97
CA ALA A 71 -13.61 -7.42 -8.58
C ALA A 71 -14.45 -8.43 -7.81
N GLU A 72 -14.40 -8.42 -6.47
CA GLU A 72 -15.24 -9.26 -5.61
C GLU A 72 -16.74 -8.98 -5.80
N ARG A 73 -17.11 -7.68 -5.83
CA ARG A 73 -18.50 -7.26 -6.07
C ARG A 73 -19.04 -7.69 -7.44
N LYS A 74 -18.20 -7.73 -8.47
CA LYS A 74 -18.58 -8.22 -9.80
C LYS A 74 -18.78 -9.73 -9.81
N GLN A 75 -17.99 -10.48 -9.04
CA GLN A 75 -18.10 -11.94 -8.96
C GLN A 75 -19.30 -12.41 -8.13
N GLY A 76 -19.67 -11.68 -7.07
CA GLY A 76 -20.85 -11.98 -6.25
C GLY A 76 -22.20 -11.58 -6.86
N ARG A 77 -22.23 -11.09 -8.11
CA ARG A 77 -23.43 -10.70 -8.86
C ARG A 77 -23.79 -11.69 -9.99
N GLY A 78 -23.23 -12.90 -9.95
CA GLY A 78 -23.54 -14.01 -10.85
C GLY A 78 -24.59 -14.96 -10.27
#